data_AF-T1BHW0-F1
#
_entry.id   AF-T1BHW0-F1
#
_cell.length_a   1.000
_cell.length_b   1.000
_cell.length_c   1.000
_cell.angle_alpha   90.00
_cell.angle_beta   90.00
_cell.angle_gamma   90.00
#
_symmetry.space_group_name_H-M   'P 1'
#
loop_
_entity.id
_entity.type
_entity.pdbx_description
1 polymer ?
#
loop_
_entity_poly.entity_id
_entity_poly.type
_entity_poly.pdbx_seq_one_letter_code
_entity_poly.pdbx_strand_id
1 'polypeptide(L)'
;KQRIGWTEGMPPVLQQRLIAEGARIVAGLPDTPRALAADEAIDNRDRHLGNILWDGFNVSWIDHDRALGVVPAADANRLAQFAVMGTADFAPIQRAALAIALILGPQAVATAETECEGLTVAAFAQLVSSRLGPLATRVLNRFPQPSDLFSQIPPRQ
;
A
#
# COMPACT_ATOMS: atom_id res chain seq x y z
N LYS A 1 -3.02 2.43 21.22
CA LYS A 1 -3.55 2.29 19.84
C LYS A 1 -4.44 1.05 19.77
N GLN A 2 -5.52 1.11 19.00
CA GLN A 2 -6.45 -0.01 18.81
C GLN A 2 -6.48 -0.41 17.32
N ARG A 3 -6.82 -1.66 17.00
CA ARG A 3 -7.06 -2.08 15.62
C ARG A 3 -8.28 -1.32 15.09
N ILE A 4 -8.30 -0.97 13.80
CA ILE A 4 -9.45 -0.28 13.18
C ILE A 4 -10.63 -1.25 13.08
N GLY A 5 -11.40 -1.33 14.17
CA GLY A 5 -12.66 -2.07 14.34
C GLY A 5 -12.62 -3.58 14.04
N TRP A 6 -11.45 -4.16 13.79
CA TRP A 6 -11.30 -5.58 13.47
C TRP A 6 -11.33 -6.45 14.72
N THR A 7 -12.30 -7.36 14.79
CA THR A 7 -12.39 -8.43 15.79
C THR A 7 -12.57 -9.77 15.09
N GLU A 8 -11.85 -10.79 15.55
CA GLU A 8 -11.90 -12.13 15.00
C GLU A 8 -13.28 -12.75 15.26
N GLY A 9 -13.90 -13.39 14.26
CA GLY A 9 -15.24 -13.99 14.38
C GLY A 9 -16.44 -13.06 14.15
N MET A 10 -16.23 -11.84 13.63
CA MET A 10 -17.32 -10.90 13.34
C MET A 10 -18.28 -11.41 12.23
N PRO A 11 -19.61 -11.21 12.35
CA PRO A 11 -20.58 -11.54 11.30
C PRO A 11 -20.25 -10.90 9.92
N PRO A 12 -20.45 -11.59 8.78
CA PRO A 12 -20.06 -11.10 7.46
C PRO A 12 -20.62 -9.73 7.06
N VAL A 13 -21.87 -9.43 7.44
CA VAL A 13 -22.50 -8.12 7.20
C VAL A 13 -21.78 -6.99 7.95
N LEU A 14 -21.33 -7.25 9.18
CA LEU A 14 -20.59 -6.27 9.96
C LEU A 14 -19.17 -6.11 9.41
N GLN A 15 -18.55 -7.18 8.89
CA GLN A 15 -17.26 -7.08 8.21
C GLN A 15 -17.32 -6.18 6.97
N GLN A 16 -18.35 -6.30 6.13
CA GLN A 16 -18.48 -5.45 4.93
C GLN A 16 -18.63 -3.97 5.30
N ARG A 17 -19.47 -3.66 6.29
CA ARG A 17 -19.62 -2.28 6.79
C ARG A 17 -18.32 -1.77 7.39
N LEU A 18 -17.64 -2.59 8.19
CA LEU A 18 -16.35 -2.26 8.78
C LEU A 18 -15.30 -1.97 7.71
N ILE A 19 -15.26 -2.74 6.62
CA ILE A 19 -14.33 -2.51 5.51
C ILE A 19 -14.59 -1.15 4.88
N ALA A 20 -15.85 -0.78 4.62
CA ALA A 20 -16.19 0.50 4.01
C ALA A 20 -15.84 1.69 4.95
N GLU A 21 -16.21 1.61 6.22
CA GLU A 21 -15.90 2.64 7.22
C GLU A 21 -14.39 2.76 7.46
N GLY A 22 -13.72 1.60 7.61
CA GLY A 22 -12.27 1.52 7.80
C GLY A 22 -11.51 2.04 6.59
N ALA A 23 -11.97 1.76 5.37
CA ALA A 23 -11.39 2.31 4.15
C ALA A 23 -11.42 3.85 4.15
N ARG A 24 -12.53 4.46 4.59
CA ARG A 24 -12.63 5.92 4.72
C ARG A 24 -11.65 6.48 5.75
N ILE A 25 -11.55 5.84 6.92
CA ILE A 25 -10.60 6.24 7.96
C ILE A 25 -9.18 6.16 7.42
N VAL A 26 -8.78 5.02 6.85
CA VAL A 26 -7.44 4.78 6.31
C VAL A 26 -7.13 5.77 5.18
N ALA A 27 -8.06 6.01 4.25
CA ALA A 27 -7.87 7.01 3.20
C ALA A 27 -7.62 8.42 3.75
N GLY A 28 -8.17 8.76 4.91
CA GLY A 28 -7.98 10.05 5.58
C GLY A 28 -6.73 10.16 6.45
N LEU A 29 -6.00 9.07 6.71
CA LEU A 29 -4.79 9.13 7.54
C LEU A 29 -3.64 9.81 6.77
N PRO A 30 -2.95 10.81 7.36
CA PRO A 30 -1.87 11.53 6.68
C PRO A 30 -0.72 10.65 6.19
N ASP A 31 -0.46 9.53 6.88
CA ASP A 31 0.66 8.63 6.60
C ASP A 31 0.33 7.51 5.59
N THR A 32 -0.94 7.38 5.19
CA THR A 32 -1.38 6.34 4.23
C THR A 32 -0.60 6.35 2.91
N PRO A 33 -0.29 7.49 2.27
CA PRO A 33 0.50 7.50 1.05
C PRO A 33 1.91 6.90 1.24
N ARG A 34 2.52 7.11 2.42
CA ARG A 34 3.84 6.56 2.76
C ARG A 34 3.75 5.05 2.94
N ALA A 35 2.78 4.58 3.72
CA ALA A 35 2.57 3.17 3.95
C ALA A 35 2.25 2.41 2.66
N LEU A 36 1.45 3.01 1.75
CA LEU A 36 1.13 2.43 0.45
C LEU A 36 2.38 2.22 -0.41
N ALA A 37 3.22 3.27 -0.53
CA ALA A 37 4.46 3.18 -1.29
C ALA A 37 5.45 2.18 -0.68
N ALA A 38 5.55 2.16 0.65
CA ALA A 38 6.38 1.19 1.37
C ALA A 38 5.88 -0.25 1.14
N ASP A 39 4.58 -0.51 1.28
CA ASP A 39 3.97 -1.82 1.05
C ASP A 39 4.21 -2.31 -0.39
N GLU A 40 4.13 -1.42 -1.39
CA GLU A 40 4.45 -1.80 -2.77
C GLU A 40 5.94 -2.11 -2.97
N ALA A 41 6.84 -1.36 -2.31
CA ALA A 41 8.28 -1.55 -2.37
C ALA A 41 8.72 -2.88 -1.75
N ILE A 42 8.17 -3.22 -0.58
CA ILE A 42 8.48 -4.46 0.15
C ILE A 42 7.59 -5.64 -0.27
N ASP A 43 6.73 -5.48 -1.28
CA ASP A 43 5.82 -6.55 -1.74
C ASP A 43 4.85 -7.06 -0.66
N ASN A 44 4.34 -6.17 0.19
CA ASN A 44 3.33 -6.49 1.18
C ASN A 44 1.92 -6.51 0.56
N ARG A 45 1.34 -7.71 0.46
CA ARG A 45 0.02 -7.94 -0.17
C ARG A 45 -1.11 -8.19 0.83
N ASP A 46 -0.80 -8.30 2.12
CA ASP A 46 -1.76 -8.70 3.15
C ASP A 46 -2.16 -7.57 4.12
N ARG A 47 -1.91 -6.31 3.73
CA ARG A 47 -2.31 -5.14 4.52
C ARG A 47 -3.83 -5.03 4.68
N HIS A 48 -4.38 -5.51 5.79
CA HIS A 48 -5.80 -5.39 6.12
C HIS A 48 -6.01 -4.49 7.35
N LEU A 49 -7.27 -4.15 7.66
CA LEU A 49 -7.61 -3.24 8.77
C LEU A 49 -7.11 -3.72 10.13
N GLY A 50 -6.98 -5.04 10.31
CA GLY A 50 -6.34 -5.64 11.48
C GLY A 50 -4.90 -5.15 11.65
N ASN A 51 -4.15 -4.97 10.56
CA ASN A 51 -2.73 -4.63 10.56
C ASN A 51 -2.47 -3.12 10.72
N ILE A 52 -3.49 -2.36 11.12
CA ILE A 52 -3.45 -0.91 11.27
C ILE A 52 -3.92 -0.59 12.68
N LEU A 53 -3.00 -0.06 13.49
CA LEU A 53 -3.31 0.44 14.83
C LEU A 53 -3.46 1.96 14.79
N TRP A 54 -4.54 2.48 15.35
CA TRP A 54 -4.83 3.91 15.42
C TRP A 54 -5.32 4.30 16.81
N ASP A 55 -4.98 5.50 17.28
CA ASP A 55 -5.42 6.05 18.58
C ASP A 55 -6.17 7.40 18.44
N GLY A 56 -6.55 7.78 17.23
CA GLY A 56 -7.15 9.08 16.94
C GLY A 56 -6.13 10.10 16.41
N PHE A 57 -4.84 9.95 16.75
CA PHE A 57 -3.79 10.88 16.36
C PHE A 57 -2.69 10.22 15.55
N ASN A 58 -2.19 9.09 16.01
CA ASN A 58 -1.05 8.37 15.44
C ASN A 58 -1.49 7.02 14.87
N VAL A 59 -0.94 6.69 13.70
CA VAL A 59 -1.06 5.36 13.11
C VAL A 59 0.19 4.53 13.39
N SER A 60 0.03 3.21 13.47
CA SER A 60 1.13 2.25 13.38
C SER A 60 0.72 1.15 12.40
N TRP A 61 1.58 0.92 11.41
CA TRP A 61 1.45 -0.15 10.44
C TRP A 61 2.22 -1.35 10.99
N ILE A 62 1.50 -2.40 11.36
CA ILE A 62 2.08 -3.58 12.02
C ILE A 62 1.97 -4.78 11.12
N ASP A 63 2.62 -5.89 11.50
CA ASP A 63 2.44 -7.20 10.90
C ASP A 63 2.78 -7.24 9.39
N HIS A 64 4.09 -7.42 9.13
CA HIS A 64 4.70 -7.48 7.80
C HIS A 64 5.21 -8.89 7.47
N ASP A 65 4.72 -9.90 8.19
CA ASP A 65 5.16 -11.29 8.12
C ASP A 65 5.02 -11.92 6.71
N ARG A 66 4.08 -11.41 5.91
CA ARG A 66 3.80 -11.85 4.53
C ARG A 66 4.35 -10.89 3.46
N ALA A 67 5.24 -9.97 3.84
CA ALA A 67 5.96 -9.12 2.89
C ALA A 67 7.14 -9.88 2.24
N LEU A 68 7.87 -9.18 1.39
CA LEU A 68 9.14 -9.63 0.78
C LEU A 68 9.00 -10.92 -0.04
N GLY A 69 7.82 -11.14 -0.63
CA GLY A 69 7.54 -12.30 -1.48
C GLY A 69 7.54 -13.65 -0.77
N VAL A 70 7.51 -13.67 0.57
CA VAL A 70 7.58 -14.92 1.37
C VAL A 70 6.35 -15.80 1.22
N VAL A 71 5.19 -15.21 0.92
CA VAL A 71 3.94 -15.95 0.67
C VAL A 71 3.33 -15.50 -0.66
N PRO A 72 3.00 -16.44 -1.57
CA PRO A 72 2.27 -16.11 -2.78
C PRO A 72 0.92 -15.46 -2.45
N ALA A 73 0.65 -14.30 -3.04
CA ALA A 73 -0.58 -13.56 -2.87
C ALA A 73 -1.00 -12.92 -4.19
N ALA A 74 -2.29 -12.57 -4.30
CA ALA A 74 -2.76 -11.79 -5.44
C ALA A 74 -2.00 -10.47 -5.54
N ASP A 75 -1.66 -10.07 -6.76
CA ASP A 75 -0.92 -8.83 -7.02
C ASP A 75 -1.81 -7.61 -6.78
N ALA A 76 -1.83 -7.14 -5.54
CA ALA A 76 -2.67 -6.05 -5.08
C ALA A 76 -1.95 -5.18 -4.05
N ASN A 77 -2.31 -3.91 -3.99
CA ASN A 77 -1.99 -3.04 -2.86
C ASN A 77 -3.29 -2.66 -2.16
N ARG A 78 -3.53 -3.24 -0.99
CA ARG A 78 -4.80 -3.06 -0.27
C ARG A 78 -5.02 -1.62 0.22
N LEU A 79 -3.95 -0.85 0.46
CA LEU A 79 -4.10 0.58 0.80
C LEU A 79 -4.58 1.41 -0.40
N ALA A 80 -4.14 1.06 -1.62
CA ALA A 80 -4.69 1.66 -2.83
C ALA A 80 -6.18 1.31 -3.01
N GLN A 81 -6.57 0.07 -2.73
CA GLN A 81 -7.98 -0.35 -2.74
C GLN A 81 -8.80 0.42 -1.71
N PHE A 82 -8.30 0.57 -0.48
CA PHE A 82 -8.97 1.38 0.55
C PHE A 82 -9.06 2.85 0.18
N ALA A 83 -8.04 3.42 -0.48
CA ALA A 83 -8.10 4.79 -0.97
C ALA A 83 -9.25 4.97 -1.99
N VAL A 84 -9.35 4.06 -2.97
CA VAL A 84 -10.40 4.10 -4.00
C VAL A 84 -11.80 3.85 -3.41
N MET A 85 -11.91 2.95 -2.43
CA MET A 85 -13.19 2.65 -1.76
C MET A 85 -13.60 3.73 -0.76
N GLY A 86 -12.63 4.38 -0.10
CA GLY A 86 -12.83 5.23 1.05
C GLY A 86 -13.09 6.70 0.71
N THR A 87 -12.70 7.16 -0.48
CA THR A 87 -12.91 8.55 -0.93
C THR A 87 -13.25 8.61 -2.41
N ALA A 88 -14.10 9.57 -2.80
CA ALA A 88 -14.40 9.86 -4.19
C ALA A 88 -13.20 10.52 -4.91
N ASP A 89 -12.39 11.29 -4.18
CA ASP A 89 -11.17 11.91 -4.71
C ASP A 89 -9.93 11.26 -4.08
N PHE A 90 -9.44 10.20 -4.73
CA PHE A 90 -8.21 9.50 -4.33
C PHE A 90 -6.94 10.14 -4.92
N ALA A 91 -7.06 11.14 -5.81
CA ALA A 91 -5.93 11.73 -6.52
C ALA A 91 -4.87 12.38 -5.59
N PRO A 92 -5.23 13.00 -4.43
CA PRO A 92 -4.24 13.47 -3.47
C PRO A 92 -3.38 12.34 -2.89
N ILE A 93 -4.00 11.21 -2.53
CA ILE A 93 -3.31 10.03 -1.96
C ILE A 93 -2.37 9.43 -3.00
N GLN A 94 -2.87 9.26 -4.23
CA GLN A 94 -2.08 8.76 -5.36
C GLN A 94 -0.86 9.63 -5.64
N ARG A 95 -1.03 10.96 -5.75
CA ARG A 95 0.08 11.89 -6.02
C ARG A 95 1.11 11.88 -4.89
N ALA A 96 0.67 11.86 -3.64
CA ALA A 96 1.56 11.79 -2.49
C ALA A 96 2.34 10.46 -2.46
N ALA A 97 1.68 9.33 -2.72
CA ALA A 97 2.34 8.03 -2.76
C ALA A 97 3.34 7.92 -3.91
N LEU A 98 2.99 8.48 -5.08
CA LEU A 98 3.89 8.57 -6.22
C LEU A 98 5.14 9.41 -5.92
N ALA A 99 4.96 10.58 -5.29
CA ALA A 99 6.08 11.42 -4.90
C ALA A 99 7.01 10.69 -3.91
N ILE A 100 6.44 9.98 -2.93
CA ILE A 100 7.22 9.18 -1.98
C ILE A 100 7.97 8.05 -2.70
N ALA A 101 7.31 7.35 -3.62
CA ALA A 101 7.93 6.30 -4.43
C ALA A 101 9.10 6.81 -5.27
N LEU A 102 9.03 8.04 -5.78
CA LEU A 102 10.12 8.67 -6.55
C LEU A 102 11.31 9.11 -5.66
N ILE A 103 11.06 9.41 -4.39
CA ILE A 103 12.09 9.81 -3.42
C ILE A 103 12.74 8.58 -2.76
N LEU A 104 12.04 7.44 -2.71
CA LEU A 104 12.54 6.22 -2.10
C LEU A 104 13.71 5.64 -2.93
N GLY A 105 14.93 5.92 -2.49
CA GLY A 105 16.15 5.52 -3.17
C GLY A 105 16.89 4.36 -2.50
N PRO A 106 17.98 3.88 -3.13
CA PRO A 106 18.81 2.78 -2.62
C PRO A 106 19.34 2.99 -1.20
N GLN A 107 19.52 4.25 -0.78
CA GLN A 107 19.99 4.58 0.57
C GLN A 107 19.06 4.07 1.67
N ALA A 108 17.75 4.04 1.42
CA ALA A 108 16.78 3.51 2.39
C ALA A 108 16.97 2.00 2.60
N VAL A 109 17.30 1.26 1.53
CA VAL A 109 17.58 -0.18 1.60
C VAL A 109 18.90 -0.42 2.33
N ALA A 110 19.95 0.32 2.01
CA ALA A 110 21.25 0.20 2.68
C ALA A 110 21.15 0.50 4.19
N THR A 111 20.35 1.50 4.56
CA THR A 111 20.10 1.84 5.98
C THR A 111 19.38 0.68 6.68
N ALA A 112 18.30 0.16 6.09
CA ALA A 112 17.54 -0.96 6.65
C ALA A 112 18.38 -2.24 6.77
N GLU A 113 19.24 -2.53 5.78
CA GLU A 113 20.17 -3.65 5.82
C GLU A 113 21.17 -3.52 6.97
N THR A 114 21.67 -2.30 7.21
CA THR A 114 22.59 -2.01 8.33
C THR A 114 21.88 -2.18 9.68
N GLU A 115 20.63 -1.74 9.80
CA GLU A 115 19.83 -1.90 11.04
C GLU A 115 19.50 -3.37 11.35
N CYS A 116 19.57 -4.25 10.36
CA CYS A 116 19.37 -5.69 10.49
C CYS A 116 20.69 -6.45 10.81
N GLU A 117 21.66 -5.78 11.43
CA GLU A 117 22.96 -6.36 11.79
C GLU A 117 22.81 -7.73 12.48
N GLY A 118 23.58 -8.72 12.04
CA GLY A 118 23.53 -10.09 12.56
C GLY A 118 22.47 -10.99 11.91
N LEU A 119 21.63 -10.46 11.02
CA LEU A 119 20.67 -11.24 10.23
C LEU A 119 21.12 -11.37 8.76
N THR A 120 20.85 -12.53 8.14
CA THR A 120 21.10 -12.71 6.71
C THR A 120 19.94 -12.15 5.89
N VAL A 121 20.02 -10.87 5.51
CA VAL A 121 18.93 -10.14 4.82
C VAL A 121 19.24 -9.72 3.36
N ALA A 122 20.42 -10.06 2.84
CA ALA A 122 20.87 -9.62 1.51
C ALA A 122 19.89 -9.96 0.37
N ALA A 123 19.25 -11.13 0.42
CA ALA A 123 18.26 -11.54 -0.58
C ALA A 123 17.02 -10.62 -0.56
N PHE A 124 16.57 -10.20 0.62
CA PHE A 124 15.46 -9.27 0.78
C PHE A 124 15.84 -7.85 0.34
N ALA A 125 17.04 -7.38 0.68
CA ALA A 125 17.56 -6.10 0.21
C ALA A 125 17.64 -6.06 -1.33
N GLN A 126 18.08 -7.16 -1.96
CA GLN A 126 18.12 -7.28 -3.41
C GLN A 126 16.71 -7.26 -4.03
N LEU A 127 15.75 -7.94 -3.41
CA LEU A 127 14.35 -7.91 -3.84
C LEU A 127 13.81 -6.48 -3.81
N VAL A 128 13.92 -5.78 -2.68
CA VAL A 128 13.43 -4.41 -2.56
C VAL A 128 14.11 -3.48 -3.56
N SER A 129 15.44 -3.59 -3.71
CA SER A 129 16.23 -2.80 -4.66
C SER A 129 15.75 -2.97 -6.11
N SER A 130 15.45 -4.21 -6.52
CA SER A 130 14.92 -4.50 -7.86
C SER A 130 13.54 -3.87 -8.12
N ARG A 131 12.80 -3.58 -7.04
CA ARG A 131 11.45 -3.02 -7.09
C ARG A 131 11.44 -1.50 -7.02
N LEU A 132 12.50 -0.87 -6.52
CA LEU A 132 12.59 0.60 -6.41
C LEU A 132 12.54 1.30 -7.78
N GLY A 133 13.29 0.80 -8.77
CA GLY A 133 13.32 1.39 -10.12
C GLY A 133 11.93 1.57 -10.73
N PRO A 134 11.10 0.51 -10.81
CA PRO A 134 9.72 0.61 -11.33
C PRO A 134 8.68 1.04 -10.27
N LEU A 135 9.06 1.41 -9.04
CA LEU A 135 8.12 1.59 -7.93
C LEU A 135 7.05 2.64 -8.22
N ALA A 136 7.45 3.79 -8.75
CA ALA A 136 6.55 4.87 -9.12
C ALA A 136 5.45 4.40 -10.09
N THR A 137 5.84 3.68 -11.15
CA THR A 137 4.91 3.09 -12.12
C THR A 137 4.02 2.04 -11.47
N ARG A 138 4.57 1.18 -10.59
CA ARG A 138 3.79 0.18 -9.86
C ARG A 138 2.71 0.84 -9.00
N VAL A 139 3.07 1.86 -8.23
CA VAL A 139 2.13 2.64 -7.40
C VAL A 139 1.06 3.29 -8.27
N LEU A 140 1.45 3.95 -9.37
CA LEU A 140 0.52 4.59 -10.30
C LEU A 140 -0.52 3.58 -10.84
N ASN A 141 -0.06 2.39 -11.22
CA ASN A 141 -0.90 1.31 -11.75
C ASN A 141 -1.85 0.67 -10.72
N ARG A 142 -1.74 1.00 -9.41
CA ARG A 142 -2.69 0.53 -8.40
C ARG A 142 -3.98 1.34 -8.34
N PHE A 143 -4.03 2.49 -9.01
CA PHE A 143 -5.19 3.35 -9.06
C PHE A 143 -5.91 3.23 -10.41
N PRO A 144 -7.22 3.55 -10.46
CA PRO A 144 -7.95 3.63 -11.72
C PRO A 144 -7.22 4.53 -12.73
N GLN A 145 -6.99 4.00 -13.92
CA GLN A 145 -6.38 4.76 -15.01
C GLN A 145 -7.46 5.54 -15.75
N PRO A 146 -7.16 6.75 -16.25
CA PRO A 146 -8.09 7.47 -17.11
C PRO A 146 -8.41 6.63 -18.35
N SER A 147 -9.63 6.76 -18.86
CA SER A 147 -9.97 6.21 -20.17
C SER A 147 -9.04 6.82 -21.22
N ASP A 148 -8.42 5.98 -22.05
CA ASP A 148 -7.55 6.43 -23.12
C ASP A 148 -8.33 7.36 -24.07
N LEU A 149 -7.88 8.61 -24.20
CA LEU A 149 -8.49 9.64 -25.05
C LEU A 149 -8.55 9.22 -26.53
N PHE A 150 -7.65 8.34 -26.98
CA PHE A 150 -7.57 7.88 -28.35
C PHE A 150 -8.33 6.58 -28.62
N SER A 151 -8.81 5.90 -27.56
CA SER A 151 -9.62 4.68 -27.71
C SER A 151 -10.99 4.90 -28.37
N GLN A 152 -11.41 6.16 -28.51
CA GLN A 152 -12.68 6.56 -29.11
C GLN A 152 -12.57 7.09 -30.55
N ILE A 153 -11.37 7.13 -31.15
CA ILE A 153 -11.22 7.57 -32.54
C ILE A 153 -11.50 6.38 -33.46
N PRO A 154 -12.64 6.36 -34.18
CA PRO A 154 -12.90 5.28 -35.13
C PRO A 154 -11.83 5.29 -36.24
N PRO A 155 -11.44 4.13 -36.78
CA PRO A 155 -10.48 4.07 -37.88
C PRO A 155 -11.00 4.90 -39.05
N ARG A 156 -10.13 5.77 -39.60
CA ARG A 156 -10.43 6.51 -40.83
C ARG A 156 -10.64 5.48 -41.95
N GLN A 157 -11.85 5.47 -42.51
CA GLN A 157 -12.17 4.77 -43.75
C GLN A 157 -11.52 5.49 -44.93
#